data_AF-A0A9D1YU77-F1
#
_entry.id   AF-A0A9D1YU77-F1
#
_cell.length_a   1.000
_cell.length_b   1.000
_cell.length_c   1.000
_cell.angle_alpha   90.00
_cell.angle_beta   90.00
_cell.angle_gamma   90.00
#
_symmetry.space_group_name_H-M   'P 1'
#
loop_
_entity.id
_entity.type
_entity.pdbx_description
1 polymer ?
#
loop_
_entity_poly.entity_id
_entity_poly.type
_entity_poly.pdbx_seq_one_letter_code
_entity_poly.pdbx_strand_id
1 'polypeptide(L)'
;VYLSGIEHRVKRLPDTAHRDRVWMNDAAEAQGLYEQAGGKLPLQADAPEHLVRARWLLEELRVSLFAQQLGARGPVSVQRIRKVLSGG
;
A
#
# COMPACT_ATOMS: atom_id res chain seq x y z
N VAL A 1 15.22 -31.96 10.40
CA VAL A 1 14.70 -30.62 10.75
C VAL A 1 15.04 -29.58 9.67
N TYR A 2 16.30 -29.45 9.24
CA TYR A 2 16.69 -28.50 8.18
C TYR A 2 16.02 -28.74 6.82
N LEU A 3 15.91 -30.00 6.38
CA LEU A 3 15.27 -30.35 5.09
C LEU A 3 13.79 -29.95 5.06
N SER A 4 13.02 -30.28 6.11
CA SER A 4 11.61 -29.90 6.21
C SER A 4 11.40 -28.37 6.24
N GLY A 5 12.32 -27.61 6.83
CA GLY A 5 12.28 -26.15 6.83
C GLY A 5 12.60 -25.51 5.47
N ILE A 6 13.40 -26.18 4.63
CA ILE A 6 13.65 -25.76 3.24
C ILE A 6 12.44 -26.12 2.37
N GLU A 7 11.91 -27.34 2.46
CA GLU A 7 10.71 -27.76 1.72
C GLU A 7 9.49 -26.88 2.02
N HIS A 8 9.28 -26.51 3.29
CA HIS A 8 8.17 -25.64 3.68
C HIS A 8 8.32 -24.23 3.10
N ARG A 9 9.56 -23.69 3.03
CA ARG A 9 9.84 -22.39 2.39
C ARG A 9 9.69 -22.46 0.87
N VAL A 10 10.15 -23.53 0.23
CA VAL A 10 9.96 -23.75 -1.22
C VAL A 10 8.49 -23.86 -1.59
N LYS A 11 7.67 -24.54 -0.77
CA LYS A 11 6.21 -24.62 -0.98
C LYS A 11 5.50 -23.27 -0.81
N ARG A 12 6.01 -22.39 0.06
CA ARG A 12 5.42 -21.07 0.35
C ARG A 12 5.98 -19.92 -0.49
N LEU A 13 7.08 -20.14 -1.19
CA LEU A 13 7.70 -19.17 -2.10
C LEU A 13 6.71 -18.68 -3.17
N PRO A 14 5.93 -19.54 -3.86
CA PRO A 14 4.92 -19.11 -4.81
C PRO A 14 3.86 -18.22 -4.17
N ASP A 15 3.28 -18.62 -3.03
CA ASP A 15 2.24 -17.85 -2.36
C ASP A 15 2.74 -16.48 -1.88
N THR A 16 3.98 -16.42 -1.40
CA THR A 16 4.60 -15.17 -0.95
C THR A 16 4.88 -14.25 -2.14
N ALA A 17 5.38 -14.79 -3.25
CA ALA A 17 5.63 -14.02 -4.47
C ALA A 17 4.35 -13.54 -5.15
N HIS A 18 3.30 -14.38 -5.18
CA HIS A 18 1.99 -13.98 -5.68
C HIS A 18 1.37 -12.87 -4.84
N ARG A 19 1.43 -12.99 -3.51
CA ARG A 19 0.94 -11.98 -2.58
C ARG A 19 1.70 -10.67 -2.71
N ASP A 20 3.03 -10.72 -2.78
CA ASP A 20 3.86 -9.55 -2.96
C ASP A 20 3.53 -8.82 -4.27
N ARG A 21 3.29 -9.57 -5.35
CA ARG A 21 2.85 -9.00 -6.63
C ARG A 21 1.49 -8.30 -6.53
N VAL A 22 0.53 -8.88 -5.80
CA VAL A 22 -0.76 -8.24 -5.54
C VAL A 22 -0.56 -6.93 -4.76
N TRP A 23 0.27 -6.96 -3.72
CA TRP A 23 0.59 -5.76 -2.93
C TRP A 23 1.28 -4.66 -3.74
N MET A 24 2.21 -5.04 -4.63
CA MET A 24 2.83 -4.09 -5.56
C MET A 24 1.80 -3.45 -6.49
N ASN A 25 0.85 -4.23 -7.00
CA ASN A 25 -0.22 -3.72 -7.85
C ASN A 25 -1.13 -2.75 -7.09
N ASP A 26 -1.54 -3.11 -5.86
CA ASP A 26 -2.39 -2.25 -5.02
C ASP A 26 -1.69 -0.93 -4.68
N ALA A 27 -0.40 -0.98 -4.34
CA ALA A 27 0.40 0.21 -4.06
C ALA A 27 0.57 1.10 -5.30
N ALA A 28 0.79 0.49 -6.48
CA ALA A 28 0.89 1.21 -7.75
C ALA A 28 -0.45 1.85 -8.16
N GLU A 29 -1.56 1.14 -7.98
CA GLU A 29 -2.91 1.67 -8.24
C GLU A 29 -3.20 2.88 -7.35
N ALA A 30 -2.93 2.77 -6.05
CA ALA A 30 -3.14 3.85 -5.10
C ALA A 30 -2.29 5.09 -5.44
N GLN A 31 -1.01 4.88 -5.80
CA GLN A 31 -0.11 5.95 -6.25
C GLN A 31 -0.65 6.63 -7.53
N GLY A 32 -1.09 5.83 -8.51
CA GLY A 32 -1.66 6.35 -9.75
C GLY A 32 -2.92 7.19 -9.53
N LEU A 33 -3.80 6.78 -8.61
CA LEU A 33 -4.98 7.57 -8.25
C LEU A 33 -4.59 8.92 -7.63
N TYR A 34 -3.58 8.94 -6.76
CA TYR A 34 -3.09 10.17 -6.13
C TYR A 34 -2.48 11.13 -7.16
N GLU A 35 -1.66 10.62 -8.09
CA GLU A 35 -1.06 11.42 -9.15
C GLU A 35 -2.13 11.97 -10.11
N GLN A 36 -3.13 11.16 -10.48
CA GLN A 36 -4.27 11.58 -11.30
C GLN A 36 -5.09 12.69 -10.65
N ALA A 37 -5.18 12.71 -9.32
CA ALA A 37 -5.85 13.77 -8.57
C ALA A 37 -4.97 15.05 -8.41
N GLY A 38 -3.80 15.10 -9.04
CA GLY A 38 -2.87 16.23 -8.96
C GLY A 38 -1.91 16.16 -7.77
N GLY A 39 -1.88 15.04 -7.05
CA GLY A 39 -0.94 14.77 -5.97
C GLY A 39 0.51 14.73 -6.47
N LYS A 40 1.41 15.35 -5.70
CA LYS A 40 2.85 15.35 -5.97
C LYS A 40 3.64 14.86 -4.76
N LEU A 41 4.86 14.39 -5.02
CA LEU A 41 5.85 14.01 -4.02
C LEU A 41 7.15 14.79 -4.33
N PRO A 42 7.64 15.65 -3.41
CA PRO A 42 7.10 15.94 -2.09
C PRO A 42 5.73 16.66 -2.14
N LEU A 43 4.96 16.53 -1.06
CA LEU A 43 3.68 17.21 -0.89
C LEU A 43 3.92 18.73 -0.85
N GLN A 44 3.16 19.49 -1.63
CA GLN A 44 3.26 20.96 -1.66
C GLN A 44 2.64 21.56 -0.39
N ALA A 45 3.15 22.70 0.07
CA ALA A 45 2.70 23.33 1.31
C ALA A 45 1.23 23.82 1.24
N ASP A 46 0.78 24.16 0.04
CA ASP A 46 -0.57 24.63 -0.29
C ASP A 46 -1.46 23.53 -0.89
N ALA A 47 -1.06 22.26 -0.76
CA ALA A 47 -1.84 21.14 -1.28
C ALA A 47 -3.26 21.11 -0.63
N PRO A 48 -4.32 20.91 -1.43
CA PRO A 48 -5.67 20.69 -0.92
C PRO A 48 -5.74 19.61 0.16
N GLU A 49 -6.62 19.79 1.16
CA GLU A 49 -6.70 18.87 2.31
C GLU A 49 -6.93 17.41 1.90
N HIS A 50 -7.71 17.17 0.84
CA HIS A 50 -7.94 15.82 0.33
C HIS A 50 -6.65 15.16 -0.20
N LEU A 51 -5.74 15.92 -0.82
CA LEU A 51 -4.42 15.41 -1.24
C LEU A 51 -3.50 15.17 -0.04
N VAL A 52 -3.51 16.06 0.95
CA VAL A 52 -2.76 15.87 2.20
C VAL A 52 -3.20 14.57 2.89
N ARG A 53 -4.52 14.34 2.95
CA ARG A 53 -5.09 13.14 3.57
C ARG A 53 -4.80 11.88 2.75
N ALA A 54 -4.94 11.95 1.43
CA ALA A 54 -4.60 10.83 0.55
C ALA A 54 -3.12 10.45 0.63
N ARG A 55 -2.22 11.44 0.75
CA ARG A 55 -0.80 11.21 0.96
C ARG A 55 -0.52 10.40 2.22
N TRP A 56 -1.15 10.72 3.33
CA TRP A 56 -1.02 9.93 4.57
C TRP A 56 -1.55 8.50 4.40
N LEU A 57 -2.69 8.33 3.72
CA LEU A 57 -3.24 7.00 3.47
C LEU A 57 -2.36 6.14 2.56
N LEU A 58 -1.63 6.73 1.61
CA LEU A 58 -0.65 5.99 0.80
C LEU A 58 0.47 5.38 1.65
N GLU A 59 1.02 6.16 2.59
CA GLU A 59 2.08 5.68 3.47
C GLU A 59 1.56 4.55 4.37
N GLU A 60 0.38 4.73 4.97
CA GLU A 60 -0.25 3.70 5.82
C GLU A 60 -0.60 2.43 5.03
N LEU A 61 -1.04 2.56 3.77
CA LEU A 61 -1.27 1.42 2.88
C LEU A 61 0.04 0.65 2.67
N ARG A 62 1.15 1.33 2.34
CA ARG A 62 2.45 0.68 2.13
C ARG A 62 2.95 -0.04 3.39
N VAL A 63 2.80 0.58 4.56
CA VAL A 63 3.13 -0.07 5.84
C VAL A 63 2.25 -1.31 6.07
N SER A 64 0.95 -1.22 5.78
CA SER A 64 0.02 -2.34 5.92
C SER A 64 0.30 -3.50 4.96
N LEU A 65 0.78 -3.20 3.75
CA LEU A 65 1.11 -4.21 2.75
C LEU A 65 2.46 -4.87 3.06
N PHE A 66 3.52 -4.08 3.24
CA PHE A 66 4.89 -4.60 3.26
C PHE A 66 5.50 -4.76 4.65
N ALA A 67 4.90 -4.14 5.67
CA ALA A 67 5.46 -4.09 7.02
C ALA A 67 4.43 -4.47 8.10
N GLN A 68 3.67 -5.54 7.86
CA GLN A 68 2.61 -6.03 8.76
C GLN A 68 3.09 -6.27 10.20
N GLN A 69 4.36 -6.65 10.38
CA GLN A 69 4.97 -6.88 11.70
C GLN A 69 5.12 -5.60 12.53
N LEU A 70 5.08 -4.41 11.90
CA LEU A 70 5.17 -3.12 12.59
C LEU A 70 3.84 -2.66 13.20
N GLY A 71 2.74 -3.42 13.01
CA GLY A 71 1.43 -3.10 13.58
C GLY A 71 0.78 -1.91 12.88
N ALA A 72 0.23 -2.13 11.69
CA ALA A 72 -0.53 -1.10 10.98
C ALA A 72 -1.72 -0.60 11.82
N ARG A 73 -1.95 0.72 11.83
CA ARG A 73 -3.09 1.35 12.51
C ARG A 73 -4.37 1.14 11.68
N GLY A 74 -4.88 -0.10 11.69
CA GLY A 74 -6.14 -0.49 11.03
C GLY A 74 -6.04 -0.72 9.51
N PRO A 75 -7.07 -1.33 8.89
CA PRO A 75 -7.03 -1.67 7.48
C PRO A 75 -7.15 -0.41 6.61
N VAL A 76 -6.07 -0.04 5.95
CA VAL A 76 -6.08 0.91 4.82
C VAL A 76 -6.20 0.12 3.51
N SER A 77 -7.02 0.62 2.60
CA SER A 77 -7.25 0.00 1.29
C SER A 77 -7.24 1.04 0.17
N VAL A 78 -7.00 0.59 -1.06
CA VAL A 78 -7.08 1.42 -2.27
C VAL A 78 -8.45 2.10 -2.38
N GLN A 79 -9.53 1.40 -2.01
CA GLN A 79 -10.88 1.95 -2.02
C GLN A 79 -11.05 3.16 -1.08
N ARG A 80 -10.40 3.13 0.09
CA ARG A 80 -10.44 4.26 1.03
C ARG A 80 -9.72 5.48 0.46
N ILE A 81 -8.59 5.27 -0.23
CA ILE A 81 -7.85 6.34 -0.91
C ILE A 81 -8.71 6.94 -2.03
N ARG A 82 -9.30 6.09 -2.88
CA ARG A 82 -10.23 6.52 -3.93
C ARG A 82 -11.35 7.40 -3.39
N LYS A 83 -11.97 7.01 -2.28
CA LYS A 83 -13.07 7.76 -1.65
C LYS A 83 -12.64 9.16 -1.17
N VAL A 84 -11.43 9.27 -0.60
CA VAL A 84 -10.89 10.56 -0.16
C VAL A 84 -10.60 11.47 -1.34
N LEU A 85 -10.07 10.93 -2.43
CA LEU A 85 -9.78 11.68 -3.65
C LEU A 85 -11.03 12.09 -4.44
N SER A 86 -12.10 11.29 -4.39
CA SER A 86 -13.36 11.58 -5.09
C SER A 86 -14.34 12.48 -4.32
N GLY A 87 -14.06 12.76 -3.04
CA GLY A 87 -14.99 13.45 -2.12
C GLY A 87 -14.46 14.78 -1.60
N GLY A 88 -13.52 15.40 -2.31
CA GLY A 88 -12.97 16.73 -2.04
C GLY A 88 -13.51 17.78 -2.99
#